data_AF-A0A3S8U855-F1
#
_entry.id   AF-A0A3S8U855-F1
#
_cell.length_a   1.000
_cell.length_b   1.000
_cell.length_c   1.000
_cell.angle_alpha   90.00
_cell.angle_beta   90.00
_cell.angle_gamma   90.00
#
_symmetry.space_group_name_H-M   'P 1'
#
loop_
_entity.id
_entity.type
_entity.pdbx_description
1 polymer ?
#
loop_
_entity_poly.entity_id
_entity_poly.type
_entity_poly.pdbx_seq_one_letter_code
_entity_poly.pdbx_strand_id
1 'polypeptide(L)'
;MTVLSSESRPQIPKWVIIAALTCFLAVWISAMIAGLSFRGCVDRPLTDSKKLAYCNTSIVAGTLIDLFPTERAKRSPLLLERGVIRATSGDHNAAKRDFSAALLNAAEARIDQGIAFPRDVALPRVAPLFEAIQRQQPDSIATVLWFEVVRDLACGHPETSSPELCGPT
;
A
#
# COMPACT_ATOMS: atom_id res chain seq x y z
N MET A 1 48.22 -45.82 -7.81
CA MET A 1 48.44 -44.43 -8.27
C MET A 1 47.09 -43.78 -8.47
N THR A 2 46.68 -42.90 -7.56
CA THR A 2 45.43 -42.13 -7.64
C THR A 2 45.72 -40.79 -8.31
N VAL A 3 45.18 -40.58 -9.51
CA VAL A 3 45.24 -39.31 -10.22
C VAL A 3 44.25 -38.36 -9.54
N LEU A 4 44.75 -37.35 -8.85
CA LEU A 4 43.94 -36.25 -8.32
C LEU A 4 43.47 -35.40 -9.52
N SER A 5 42.17 -35.50 -9.82
CA SER A 5 41.51 -34.61 -10.78
C SER A 5 41.67 -33.16 -10.35
N SER A 6 42.38 -32.39 -11.16
CA SER A 6 42.47 -30.94 -11.07
C SER A 6 41.09 -30.34 -11.34
N GLU A 7 40.34 -30.03 -10.29
CA GLU A 7 39.06 -29.33 -10.39
C GLU A 7 39.30 -27.87 -10.80
N SER A 8 39.20 -27.59 -12.10
CA SER A 8 39.29 -26.23 -12.64
C SER A 8 38.09 -25.43 -12.17
N ARG A 9 38.27 -24.56 -11.17
CA ARG A 9 37.21 -23.63 -10.77
C ARG A 9 36.86 -22.73 -11.95
N PRO A 10 35.57 -22.61 -12.34
CA PRO A 10 35.18 -21.74 -13.43
C PRO A 10 35.55 -20.28 -13.11
N GLN A 11 36.36 -19.67 -13.97
CA GLN A 11 36.65 -18.23 -13.88
C GLN A 11 35.41 -17.45 -14.34
N ILE A 12 34.68 -16.89 -13.39
CA ILE A 12 33.56 -15.99 -13.68
C ILE A 12 34.13 -14.74 -14.36
N PRO A 13 33.63 -14.36 -15.55
CA PRO A 13 34.15 -13.19 -16.25
C PRO A 13 33.78 -11.90 -15.49
N LYS A 14 34.73 -10.95 -15.45
CA LYS A 14 34.60 -9.71 -14.65
C LYS A 14 33.34 -8.89 -14.99
N TRP A 15 32.87 -8.94 -16.23
CA TRP A 15 31.66 -8.23 -16.64
C TRP A 15 30.39 -8.76 -15.97
N VAL A 16 30.34 -10.06 -15.63
CA VAL A 16 29.21 -10.64 -14.89
C VAL A 16 29.18 -10.11 -13.46
N ILE A 17 30.35 -9.96 -12.83
CA ILE A 17 30.46 -9.38 -11.49
C ILE A 17 30.02 -7.92 -11.50
N ILE A 18 30.46 -7.14 -12.49
CA ILE A 18 30.05 -5.73 -12.64
C ILE A 18 28.55 -5.63 -12.86
N ALA A 19 27.98 -6.42 -13.78
CA ALA A 19 26.54 -6.42 -14.04
C ALA A 19 25.72 -6.80 -12.79
N ALA A 20 26.14 -7.83 -12.05
CA ALA A 20 25.48 -8.24 -10.82
C ALA A 20 25.53 -7.14 -9.74
N LEU A 21 26.69 -6.49 -9.57
CA LEU A 21 26.83 -5.37 -8.64
C LEU A 21 25.95 -4.18 -9.03
N THR A 22 25.90 -3.82 -10.32
CA THR A 22 25.04 -2.73 -10.79
C THR A 22 23.56 -3.03 -10.56
N CYS A 23 23.10 -4.24 -10.88
CA CYS A 23 21.72 -4.66 -10.62
C CYS A 23 21.38 -4.63 -9.12
N PHE A 24 22.27 -5.16 -8.28
CA PHE A 24 22.09 -5.13 -6.83
C PHE A 24 21.99 -3.69 -6.31
N LEU A 25 22.88 -2.80 -6.76
CA LEU A 25 22.93 -1.42 -6.30
C LEU A 25 21.70 -0.63 -6.74
N ALA A 26 21.20 -0.87 -7.96
CA ALA A 26 19.95 -0.28 -8.45
C ALA A 26 18.75 -0.70 -7.59
N VAL A 27 18.59 -2.01 -7.34
CA VAL A 27 17.50 -2.53 -6.49
C VAL A 27 17.61 -1.99 -5.06
N TRP A 28 18.82 -1.96 -4.50
CA TRP A 28 19.07 -1.48 -3.15
C TRP A 28 18.72 0.00 -2.97
N ILE A 29 19.14 0.86 -3.91
CA ILE A 29 18.83 2.29 -3.87
C ILE A 29 17.32 2.51 -3.99
N SER A 30 16.63 1.80 -4.89
CA SER A 30 15.18 1.88 -5.02
C SER A 30 14.46 1.51 -3.72
N ALA A 31 14.89 0.42 -3.05
CA ALA A 31 14.32 0.01 -1.77
C ALA A 31 14.53 1.07 -0.67
N MET A 32 15.72 1.68 -0.60
CA MET A 32 16.03 2.75 0.36
C MET A 32 15.19 4.01 0.10
N ILE A 33 15.05 4.43 -1.16
CA ILE A 33 14.23 5.60 -1.53
C ILE A 33 12.77 5.36 -1.16
N ALA A 34 12.24 4.17 -1.45
CA ALA A 34 10.87 3.81 -1.10
C ALA A 34 10.67 3.84 0.42
N GLY A 35 11.60 3.28 1.21
CA GLY A 35 11.52 3.28 2.67
C GLY A 35 11.59 4.68 3.29
N LEU A 36 12.48 5.55 2.80
CA LEU A 36 12.59 6.93 3.27
C LEU A 36 11.36 7.76 2.90
N SER A 37 10.84 7.58 1.69
CA SER A 37 9.66 8.30 1.22
C SER A 37 8.40 7.85 1.96
N PHE A 38 8.31 6.56 2.32
CA PHE A 38 7.20 6.02 3.11
C PHE A 38 7.09 6.72 4.46
N ARG A 39 8.21 6.83 5.20
CA ARG A 39 8.25 7.56 6.47
C ARG A 39 7.93 9.04 6.30
N GLY A 40 8.36 9.65 5.19
CA GLY A 40 8.02 11.03 4.85
C GLY A 40 6.51 11.24 4.63
N CYS A 41 5.81 10.25 4.09
CA CYS A 41 4.38 10.28 3.86
C CYS A 41 3.57 10.02 5.15
N VAL A 42 3.97 9.06 5.99
CA VAL A 42 3.15 8.63 7.15
C VAL A 42 3.51 9.36 8.45
N ASP A 43 4.81 9.51 8.76
CA ASP A 43 5.24 9.88 10.12
C ASP A 43 5.62 11.35 10.30
N ARG A 44 5.91 12.09 9.23
CA ARG A 44 6.47 13.44 9.36
C ARG A 44 5.38 14.53 9.34
N PRO A 45 5.44 15.51 10.27
CA PRO A 45 4.63 16.74 10.20
C PRO A 45 5.20 17.66 9.11
N LEU A 46 4.91 17.33 7.86
CA LEU A 46 5.27 18.13 6.68
C LEU A 46 4.04 18.90 6.20
N THR A 47 4.27 19.93 5.37
CA THR A 47 3.18 20.60 4.65
C THR A 47 2.50 19.61 3.71
N ASP A 48 1.19 19.75 3.53
CA ASP A 48 0.35 18.88 2.68
C ASP A 48 0.93 18.66 1.28
N SER A 49 1.48 19.72 0.67
CA SER A 49 2.13 19.66 -0.65
C SER A 49 3.37 18.76 -0.70
N LYS A 50 4.24 18.82 0.32
CA LYS A 50 5.45 17.99 0.41
C LYS A 50 5.06 16.56 0.75
N LYS A 51 4.11 16.39 1.67
CA LYS A 51 3.59 15.07 2.07
C LYS A 51 3.00 14.35 0.85
N LEU A 52 2.21 15.04 0.03
CA LEU A 52 1.66 14.51 -1.23
C LEU A 52 2.75 14.05 -2.21
N ALA A 53 3.83 14.81 -2.36
CA ALA A 53 4.96 14.43 -3.22
C ALA A 53 5.67 13.16 -2.71
N TYR A 54 5.85 13.03 -1.39
CA TYR A 54 6.40 11.82 -0.78
C TYR A 54 5.48 10.62 -0.95
N CYS A 55 4.17 10.78 -0.75
CA CYS A 55 3.20 9.70 -0.95
C CYS A 55 3.18 9.25 -2.42
N ASN A 56 3.15 10.18 -3.38
CA ASN A 56 3.22 9.84 -4.81
C ASN A 56 4.52 9.15 -5.19
N THR A 57 5.67 9.65 -4.73
CA THR A 57 6.97 9.02 -4.98
C THR A 57 7.03 7.61 -4.40
N SER A 58 6.51 7.41 -3.18
CA SER A 58 6.48 6.09 -2.53
C SER A 58 5.59 5.11 -3.28
N ILE A 59 4.41 5.57 -3.74
CA ILE A 59 3.49 4.75 -4.52
C ILE A 59 4.11 4.38 -5.86
N VAL A 60 4.75 5.32 -6.57
CA VAL A 60 5.40 5.01 -7.85
C VAL A 60 6.61 4.10 -7.64
N ALA A 61 7.50 4.41 -6.70
CA ALA A 61 8.69 3.62 -6.43
C ALA A 61 8.36 2.18 -6.00
N GLY A 62 7.27 2.00 -5.24
CA GLY A 62 6.83 0.67 -4.83
C GLY A 62 6.22 -0.16 -5.96
N THR A 63 5.87 0.41 -7.13
CA THR A 63 5.04 -0.34 -8.12
C THR A 63 5.83 -1.47 -8.73
N LEU A 64 7.15 -1.28 -8.79
CA LEU A 64 8.11 -2.28 -9.23
C LEU A 64 8.21 -3.49 -8.27
N ILE A 65 7.72 -3.38 -7.03
CA ILE A 65 7.83 -4.41 -5.98
C ILE A 65 6.46 -5.06 -5.69
N ASP A 66 5.37 -4.58 -6.29
CA ASP A 66 3.98 -5.07 -6.11
C ASP A 66 3.69 -6.46 -6.67
N LEU A 67 4.72 -7.21 -7.08
CA LEU A 67 4.58 -8.58 -7.57
C LEU A 67 4.05 -9.54 -6.49
N PHE A 68 4.14 -9.17 -5.21
CA PHE A 68 3.67 -10.00 -4.09
C PHE A 68 2.47 -9.37 -3.36
N PRO A 69 1.41 -10.15 -3.03
CA PRO A 69 0.22 -9.65 -2.31
C PRO A 69 0.54 -9.00 -0.96
N THR A 70 1.59 -9.49 -0.29
CA THR A 70 2.05 -8.96 0.99
C THR A 70 2.63 -7.55 0.90
N GLU A 71 3.17 -7.19 -0.27
CA GLU A 71 3.70 -5.85 -0.59
C GLU A 71 2.55 -4.86 -0.85
N ARG A 72 1.49 -5.28 -1.56
CA ARG A 72 0.32 -4.41 -1.82
C ARG A 72 -0.33 -3.88 -0.56
N ALA A 73 -0.50 -4.73 0.44
CA ALA A 73 -1.09 -4.32 1.72
C ALA A 73 -0.25 -3.25 2.45
N LYS A 74 1.07 -3.18 2.23
CA LYS A 74 1.93 -2.13 2.79
C LYS A 74 1.68 -0.75 2.16
N ARG A 75 1.02 -0.68 1.00
CA ARG A 75 0.63 0.58 0.34
C ARG A 75 -0.61 1.21 0.91
N SER A 76 -1.46 0.43 1.57
CA SER A 76 -2.72 0.91 2.16
C SER A 76 -2.55 2.17 3.01
N PRO A 77 -1.56 2.28 3.93
CA PRO A 77 -1.32 3.52 4.67
C PRO A 77 -0.89 4.71 3.78
N LEU A 78 -0.12 4.48 2.71
CA LEU A 78 0.26 5.56 1.77
C LEU A 78 -0.95 6.12 1.03
N LEU A 79 -1.86 5.23 0.63
CA LEU A 79 -3.10 5.59 -0.05
C LEU A 79 -4.07 6.29 0.90
N LEU A 80 -4.17 5.82 2.15
CA LEU A 80 -4.94 6.49 3.20
C LEU A 80 -4.47 7.93 3.38
N GLU A 81 -3.16 8.14 3.60
CA GLU A 81 -2.58 9.48 3.77
C GLU A 81 -2.80 10.38 2.56
N ARG A 82 -2.61 9.85 1.35
CA ARG A 82 -2.87 10.60 0.12
C ARG A 82 -4.34 10.99 -0.01
N GLY A 83 -5.24 10.09 0.36
CA GLY A 83 -6.68 10.34 0.40
C GLY A 83 -7.04 11.44 1.40
N VAL A 84 -6.46 11.43 2.60
CA VAL A 84 -6.64 12.49 3.60
C VAL A 84 -6.21 13.84 3.05
N ILE A 85 -5.02 13.94 2.44
CA ILE A 85 -4.51 15.20 1.85
C ILE A 85 -5.41 15.70 0.72
N ARG A 86 -5.93 14.80 -0.12
CA ARG A 86 -6.85 15.16 -1.21
C ARG A 86 -8.21 15.62 -0.69
N ALA A 87 -8.71 14.98 0.36
CA ALA A 87 -9.94 15.35 1.03
C ALA A 87 -9.83 16.75 1.64
N THR A 88 -8.73 17.04 2.36
CA THR A 88 -8.50 18.38 2.93
C THR A 88 -8.30 19.45 1.86
N SER A 89 -7.79 19.07 0.69
CA SER A 89 -7.61 19.96 -0.47
C SER A 89 -8.88 20.14 -1.32
N GLY A 90 -9.99 19.48 -0.98
CA GLY A 90 -11.27 19.58 -1.69
C GLY A 90 -11.43 18.64 -2.91
N ASP A 91 -10.43 17.81 -3.24
CA ASP A 91 -10.54 16.80 -4.30
C ASP A 91 -11.17 15.51 -3.75
N HIS A 92 -12.46 15.60 -3.42
CA HIS A 92 -13.20 14.52 -2.77
C HIS A 92 -13.28 13.25 -3.63
N ASN A 93 -13.37 13.39 -4.95
CA ASN A 93 -13.44 12.24 -5.85
C ASN A 93 -12.10 11.48 -5.89
N ALA A 94 -10.98 12.19 -5.94
CA ALA A 94 -9.68 11.52 -5.86
C ALA A 94 -9.42 10.93 -4.47
N ALA A 95 -9.88 11.59 -3.41
CA ALA A 95 -9.81 11.07 -2.05
C ALA A 95 -10.58 9.74 -1.91
N LYS A 96 -11.84 9.68 -2.37
CA LYS A 96 -12.64 8.45 -2.36
C LYS A 96 -11.96 7.29 -3.10
N ARG A 97 -11.36 7.56 -4.26
CA ARG A 97 -10.59 6.54 -5.01
C ARG A 97 -9.40 6.02 -4.21
N ASP A 98 -8.66 6.91 -3.56
CA ASP A 98 -7.51 6.53 -2.75
C ASP A 98 -7.93 5.73 -1.50
N PHE A 99 -9.01 6.13 -0.84
CA PHE A 99 -9.58 5.38 0.29
C PHE A 99 -10.06 3.99 -0.12
N SER A 100 -10.76 3.89 -1.26
CA SER A 100 -11.21 2.60 -1.79
C SER A 100 -10.01 1.70 -2.10
N ALA A 101 -8.99 2.23 -2.77
CA ALA A 101 -7.77 1.48 -3.05
C ALA A 101 -7.00 1.09 -1.77
N ALA A 102 -6.99 1.94 -0.74
CA ALA A 102 -6.37 1.61 0.55
C ALA A 102 -7.08 0.43 1.22
N LEU A 103 -8.42 0.47 1.27
CA LEU A 103 -9.26 -0.58 1.83
C LEU A 103 -9.13 -1.88 1.05
N LEU A 104 -9.21 -1.81 -0.28
CA LEU A 104 -9.05 -2.96 -1.16
C LEU A 104 -7.65 -3.55 -1.04
N ASN A 105 -6.58 -2.76 -1.02
CA ASN A 105 -5.22 -3.29 -0.85
C ASN A 105 -4.99 -3.93 0.52
N ALA A 106 -5.61 -3.39 1.57
CA ALA A 106 -5.57 -3.96 2.91
C ALA A 106 -6.36 -5.28 2.99
N ALA A 107 -7.48 -5.37 2.26
CA ALA A 107 -8.34 -6.55 2.16
C ALA A 107 -7.83 -7.60 1.16
N GLU A 108 -7.17 -7.19 0.07
CA GLU A 108 -6.64 -8.01 -1.03
C GLU A 108 -5.58 -9.01 -0.59
N ALA A 109 -5.02 -8.85 0.61
CA ALA A 109 -4.31 -9.94 1.26
C ALA A 109 -5.16 -11.24 1.39
N ARG A 110 -6.47 -11.22 1.07
CA ARG A 110 -7.37 -12.37 1.02
C ARG A 110 -8.30 -12.48 -0.21
N ILE A 111 -8.27 -11.56 -1.20
CA ILE A 111 -9.18 -11.63 -2.36
C ILE A 111 -8.85 -12.80 -3.32
N ASP A 112 -7.66 -13.40 -3.22
CA ASP A 112 -7.32 -14.69 -3.87
C ASP A 112 -8.30 -15.85 -3.51
N GLN A 113 -9.18 -15.65 -2.51
CA GLN A 113 -10.21 -16.61 -2.07
C GLN A 113 -11.65 -16.24 -2.48
N GLY A 114 -11.86 -15.24 -3.35
CA GLY A 114 -13.20 -14.90 -3.86
C GLY A 114 -14.11 -14.18 -2.85
N ILE A 115 -13.52 -13.53 -1.84
CA ILE A 115 -14.26 -12.85 -0.76
C ILE A 115 -14.47 -11.38 -1.16
N ALA A 116 -15.72 -10.96 -1.35
CA ALA A 116 -16.13 -9.56 -1.39
C ALA A 116 -15.71 -8.86 -0.08
N PHE A 117 -15.42 -7.54 -0.12
CA PHE A 117 -14.92 -6.75 1.02
C PHE A 117 -15.51 -7.25 2.35
N PRO A 118 -14.70 -7.81 3.26
CA PRO A 118 -15.23 -8.65 4.32
C PRO A 118 -16.16 -7.86 5.24
N ARG A 119 -17.30 -8.47 5.54
CA ARG A 119 -18.29 -7.97 6.52
C ARG A 119 -17.66 -7.59 7.86
N ASP A 120 -16.51 -8.19 8.18
CA ASP A 120 -15.74 -7.89 9.37
C ASP A 120 -14.67 -6.83 9.07
N VAL A 121 -14.97 -5.59 9.46
CA VAL A 121 -14.00 -4.48 9.61
C VAL A 121 -12.84 -4.87 10.55
N ALA A 122 -13.00 -5.97 11.31
CA ALA A 122 -12.00 -6.60 12.16
C ALA A 122 -10.86 -7.34 11.42
N LEU A 123 -10.62 -7.05 10.13
CA LEU A 123 -9.41 -7.53 9.48
C LEU A 123 -8.19 -6.90 10.18
N PRO A 124 -7.16 -7.70 10.57
CA PRO A 124 -5.97 -7.21 11.28
C PRO A 124 -5.21 -6.09 10.56
N ARG A 125 -5.41 -5.94 9.25
CA ARG A 125 -4.76 -4.91 8.40
C ARG A 125 -5.67 -3.74 8.04
N VAL A 126 -6.98 -3.87 8.23
CA VAL A 126 -7.95 -2.79 8.01
C VAL A 126 -8.17 -2.01 9.30
N ALA A 127 -8.28 -2.69 10.45
CA ALA A 127 -8.44 -2.03 11.75
C ALA A 127 -7.40 -0.93 12.04
N PRO A 128 -6.09 -1.11 11.73
CA PRO A 128 -5.11 -0.04 11.90
C PRO A 128 -5.37 1.20 11.02
N LEU A 129 -6.03 1.05 9.86
CA LEU A 129 -6.38 2.19 9.00
C LEU A 129 -7.53 3.01 9.60
N PHE A 130 -8.51 2.32 10.21
CA PHE A 130 -9.59 2.98 10.95
C PHE A 130 -9.04 3.74 12.16
N GLU A 131 -8.14 3.12 12.93
CA GLU A 131 -7.48 3.83 14.03
C GLU A 131 -6.66 5.02 13.55
N ALA A 132 -5.95 4.88 12.43
CA ALA A 132 -5.13 5.95 11.87
C ALA A 132 -5.98 7.18 11.47
N ILE A 133 -7.08 6.97 10.73
CA ILE A 133 -7.92 8.08 10.28
C ILE A 133 -8.63 8.74 11.46
N GLN A 134 -9.10 7.96 12.43
CA GLN A 134 -9.80 8.46 13.60
C GLN A 134 -8.87 9.22 14.56
N ARG A 135 -7.61 8.78 14.72
CA ARG A 135 -6.61 9.52 15.51
C ARG A 135 -6.18 10.82 14.85
N GLN A 136 -6.09 10.86 13.53
CA GLN A 136 -5.64 12.06 12.84
C GLN A 136 -6.71 13.16 12.84
N GLN A 137 -7.94 12.82 12.46
CA GLN A 137 -8.97 13.82 12.21
C GLN A 137 -10.39 13.25 12.43
N PRO A 138 -10.87 13.10 13.67
CA PRO A 138 -12.14 12.45 13.96
C PRO A 138 -13.36 13.14 13.31
N ASP A 139 -13.30 14.48 13.18
CA ASP A 139 -14.40 15.30 12.66
C ASP A 139 -14.06 15.99 11.32
N SER A 140 -13.25 15.37 10.46
CA SER A 140 -12.93 15.94 9.15
C SER A 140 -13.74 15.36 8.01
N ILE A 141 -13.77 16.10 6.90
CA ILE A 141 -14.29 15.65 5.63
C ILE A 141 -13.63 14.34 5.16
N ALA A 142 -12.36 14.12 5.49
CA ALA A 142 -11.67 12.87 5.16
C ALA A 142 -12.32 11.68 5.86
N THR A 143 -12.70 11.82 7.12
CA THR A 143 -13.38 10.78 7.91
C THR A 143 -14.79 10.51 7.38
N VAL A 144 -15.54 11.56 7.02
CA VAL A 144 -16.86 11.39 6.37
C VAL A 144 -16.72 10.62 5.05
N LEU A 145 -15.82 11.06 4.17
CA LEU A 145 -15.58 10.41 2.87
C LEU A 145 -15.07 8.97 3.04
N TRP A 146 -14.26 8.69 4.06
CA TRP A 146 -13.81 7.34 4.38
C TRP A 146 -14.97 6.43 4.75
N PHE A 147 -15.85 6.85 5.66
CA PHE A 147 -17.02 6.06 6.03
C PHE A 147 -18.01 5.87 4.88
N GLU A 148 -18.17 6.87 4.01
CA GLU A 148 -18.94 6.71 2.77
C GLU A 148 -18.37 5.58 1.90
N VAL A 149 -17.06 5.57 1.66
CA VAL A 149 -16.40 4.52 0.87
C VAL A 149 -16.53 3.15 1.52
N VAL A 150 -16.35 3.05 2.84
CA VAL A 150 -16.53 1.80 3.59
C VAL A 150 -17.94 1.25 3.39
N ARG A 151 -18.95 2.11 3.53
CA ARG A 151 -20.35 1.74 3.31
C ARG A 151 -20.59 1.32 1.86
N ASP A 152 -20.11 2.09 0.89
CA ASP A 152 -20.28 1.80 -0.54
C ASP A 152 -19.65 0.44 -0.90
N LEU A 153 -18.47 0.14 -0.37
CA LEU A 153 -17.79 -1.15 -0.56
C LEU A 153 -18.51 -2.32 0.15
N ALA A 154 -19.05 -2.10 1.34
CA ALA A 154 -19.76 -3.13 2.10
C ALA A 154 -21.15 -3.45 1.54
N CYS A 155 -21.83 -2.45 0.96
CA CYS A 155 -23.20 -2.55 0.47
C CYS A 155 -23.32 -2.70 -1.05
N GLY A 156 -22.23 -2.53 -1.80
CA GLY A 156 -22.21 -2.63 -3.27
C GLY A 156 -22.36 -4.04 -3.84
N HIS A 157 -22.30 -5.10 -3.01
CA HIS A 157 -22.51 -6.49 -3.44
C HIS A 157 -23.81 -7.07 -2.83
N PRO A 158 -24.90 -7.20 -3.62
CA PRO A 158 -26.22 -7.58 -3.11
C PRO A 158 -26.31 -9.03 -2.60
N GLU A 159 -25.41 -9.92 -3.02
CA GLU A 159 -25.37 -11.31 -2.55
C GLU A 159 -24.67 -11.46 -1.18
N THR A 160 -23.94 -10.42 -0.73
CA THR A 160 -23.10 -10.47 0.47
C THR A 160 -23.33 -9.31 1.44
N SER A 161 -24.35 -8.47 1.26
CA SER A 161 -24.61 -7.33 2.16
C SER A 161 -25.12 -7.77 3.55
N SER A 162 -24.64 -7.10 4.61
CA SER A 162 -25.15 -7.30 5.98
C SER A 162 -26.16 -6.19 6.30
N PRO A 163 -27.39 -6.52 6.75
CA PRO A 163 -28.45 -5.53 6.95
C PRO A 163 -28.14 -4.49 8.04
N GLU A 164 -27.24 -4.79 8.99
CA GLU A 164 -26.86 -3.86 10.07
C GLU A 164 -26.01 -2.67 9.59
N LEU A 165 -25.20 -2.83 8.53
CA LEU A 165 -24.34 -1.76 8.01
C LEU A 165 -25.02 -0.91 6.92
N CYS A 166 -26.01 -1.47 6.22
CA CYS A 166 -26.61 -0.84 5.05
C CYS A 166 -27.87 -0.03 5.37
N GLY A 167 -28.42 -0.13 6.59
CA GLY A 167 -29.62 0.59 7.03
C GLY A 167 -30.89 0.22 6.22
N PRO A 168 -32.09 0.60 6.68
CA PRO A 168 -33.28 0.48 5.84
C PRO A 168 -33.20 1.51 4.71
N THR A 169 -33.23 1.02 3.47
CA THR A 169 -33.42 1.82 2.25
C THR A 169 -34.74 2.57 2.27
#